data_AF-A0A6M5UPE8-F1
#
_entry.id   AF-A0A6M5UPE8-F1
#
_cell.length_a   1.000
_cell.length_b   1.000
_cell.length_c   1.000
_cell.angle_alpha   90.00
_cell.angle_beta   90.00
_cell.angle_gamma   90.00
#
_symmetry.space_group_name_H-M   'P 1'
#
loop_
_entity.id
_entity.type
_entity.pdbx_description
1 polymer ?
#
loop_
_entity_poly.entity_id
_entity_poly.type
_entity_poly.pdbx_seq_one_letter_code
_entity_poly.pdbx_strand_id
1 'polypeptide(L)'
;MTTTHETATEQMYALTALTIAATEAEMRAAAYVIARQVRDLHPTADRVHLEPSDQGEWLSLSRWSDPSGRSGDLYDAEEAEDAATHLYLPQVGSTPDGGAVPGLWQTERRPERYVLEIDQVLDGYATPVVVEVLTVRDPDGPTAVNLTVLGTVPPHWAVSEFSVDAGAGHEWENWAAHRDECLTSASEALRPALLEALADPPGGKYIEGRDERPWLDGSPHAAQETR
;
A
#
# COMPACT_ATOMS: atom_id res chain seq x y z
N MET A 1 -19.52 2.90 22.49
CA MET A 1 -19.66 4.37 22.39
C MET A 1 -20.14 4.69 20.99
N THR A 2 -21.08 5.62 20.83
CA THR A 2 -21.59 6.00 19.50
C THR A 2 -20.63 7.00 18.87
N THR A 3 -20.07 6.69 17.70
CA THR A 3 -19.22 7.60 16.93
C THR A 3 -20.00 8.89 16.59
N THR A 4 -19.41 10.05 16.85
CA THR A 4 -20.04 11.34 16.51
C THR A 4 -19.88 11.62 15.01
N HIS A 5 -20.73 12.49 14.46
CA HIS A 5 -20.61 12.94 13.06
C HIS A 5 -19.23 13.56 12.77
N GLU A 6 -18.69 14.34 13.71
CA GLU A 6 -17.37 14.96 13.60
C GLU A 6 -16.27 13.89 13.53
N THR A 7 -16.28 12.91 14.44
CA THR A 7 -15.31 11.80 14.42
C THR A 7 -15.39 11.01 13.11
N ALA A 8 -16.61 10.71 12.64
CA ALA A 8 -16.80 10.00 11.37
C ALA A 8 -16.29 10.81 10.16
N THR A 9 -16.40 12.14 10.21
CA THR A 9 -15.89 13.04 9.17
C THR A 9 -14.36 13.06 9.13
N GLU A 10 -13.72 13.14 10.30
CA GLU A 10 -12.26 13.04 10.41
C GLU A 10 -11.74 11.70 9.90
N GLN A 11 -12.43 10.61 10.26
CA GLN A 11 -12.13 9.26 9.77
C GLN A 11 -12.22 9.19 8.24
N MET A 12 -13.28 9.73 7.66
CA MET A 12 -13.47 9.78 6.22
C MET A 12 -12.30 10.50 5.53
N TYR A 13 -11.91 11.69 5.98
CA TYR A 13 -10.82 12.43 5.36
C TYR A 13 -9.46 11.73 5.49
N ALA A 14 -9.17 11.11 6.64
CA ALA A 14 -7.95 10.35 6.83
C ALA A 14 -7.87 9.14 5.87
N LEU A 15 -8.98 8.42 5.71
CA LEU A 15 -9.06 7.30 4.76
C LEU A 15 -8.96 7.79 3.31
N THR A 16 -9.60 8.90 2.97
CA THR A 16 -9.49 9.51 1.63
C THR A 16 -8.05 9.87 1.29
N ALA A 17 -7.28 10.42 2.22
CA ALA A 17 -5.86 10.73 1.98
C ALA A 17 -5.04 9.47 1.66
N LEU A 18 -5.28 8.37 2.37
CA LEU A 18 -4.63 7.08 2.08
C LEU A 18 -5.04 6.53 0.71
N THR A 19 -6.33 6.63 0.35
CA THR A 19 -6.81 6.23 -0.99
C THR A 19 -6.13 7.05 -2.08
N ILE A 20 -6.04 8.37 -1.93
CA ILE A 20 -5.36 9.24 -2.90
C ILE A 20 -3.90 8.82 -3.06
N ALA A 21 -3.17 8.66 -1.96
CA ALA A 21 -1.76 8.23 -2.02
C ALA A 21 -1.59 6.86 -2.69
N ALA A 22 -2.51 5.92 -2.45
CA ALA A 22 -2.48 4.60 -3.08
C ALA A 22 -2.76 4.69 -4.59
N THR A 23 -3.76 5.49 -4.98
CA THR A 23 -4.10 5.76 -6.38
C THR A 23 -2.94 6.44 -7.11
N GLU A 24 -2.26 7.42 -6.48
CA GLU A 24 -1.08 8.05 -7.08
C GLU A 24 0.07 7.05 -7.29
N ALA A 25 0.33 6.18 -6.30
CA ALA A 25 1.35 5.14 -6.41
C ALA A 25 1.02 4.14 -7.53
N GLU A 26 -0.23 3.72 -7.66
CA GLU A 26 -0.74 2.86 -8.73
C GLU A 26 -0.56 3.52 -10.10
N MET A 27 -1.02 4.77 -10.27
CA MET A 27 -0.88 5.51 -11.53
C MET A 27 0.58 5.68 -11.94
N ARG A 28 1.49 5.91 -10.99
CA ARG A 28 2.93 6.00 -11.27
C ARG A 28 3.52 4.67 -11.72
N ALA A 29 3.10 3.56 -11.12
CA ALA A 29 3.50 2.24 -11.58
C ALA A 29 2.97 1.93 -12.99
N ALA A 30 1.72 2.27 -13.27
CA ALA A 30 1.12 2.13 -14.59
C ALA A 30 1.84 2.98 -15.66
N ALA A 31 2.11 4.25 -15.35
CA ALA A 31 2.88 5.15 -16.21
C ALA A 31 4.29 4.59 -16.50
N TYR A 32 4.94 4.01 -15.49
CA TYR A 32 6.24 3.36 -15.66
C TYR A 32 6.17 2.15 -16.60
N VAL A 33 5.15 1.29 -16.46
CA VAL A 33 4.94 0.15 -17.38
C VAL A 33 4.78 0.65 -18.81
N ILE A 34 3.95 1.66 -19.04
CA ILE A 34 3.76 2.29 -20.36
C ILE A 34 5.09 2.83 -20.90
N ALA A 35 5.77 3.68 -20.13
CA ALA A 35 7.02 4.30 -20.53
C ALA A 35 8.09 3.26 -20.87
N ARG A 36 8.19 2.20 -20.04
CA ARG A 36 9.16 1.12 -20.20
C ARG A 36 8.89 0.29 -21.45
N GLN A 37 7.67 -0.21 -21.61
CA GLN A 37 7.34 -1.06 -22.75
C GLN A 37 7.45 -0.28 -24.07
N VAL A 38 6.96 0.97 -24.10
CA VAL A 38 7.10 1.82 -25.30
C VAL A 38 8.56 2.10 -25.62
N ARG A 39 9.40 2.37 -24.62
CA ARG A 39 10.85 2.55 -24.83
C ARG A 39 11.50 1.27 -25.37
N ASP A 40 11.10 0.10 -24.90
CA ASP A 40 11.64 -1.18 -25.35
C ASP A 40 11.25 -1.50 -26.81
N LEU A 41 10.02 -1.18 -27.22
CA LEU A 41 9.54 -1.34 -28.60
C LEU A 41 10.07 -0.24 -29.55
N HIS A 42 10.20 0.98 -29.03
CA HIS A 42 10.56 2.18 -29.79
C HIS A 42 11.66 2.97 -29.06
N PRO A 43 12.95 2.57 -29.24
CA PRO A 43 14.06 3.14 -28.45
C PRO A 43 14.24 4.65 -28.54
N THR A 44 13.75 5.28 -29.61
CA THR A 44 13.83 6.73 -29.83
C THR A 44 12.64 7.51 -29.30
N ALA A 45 11.56 6.84 -28.89
CA ALA A 45 10.36 7.51 -28.40
C ALA A 45 10.70 8.38 -27.18
N ASP A 46 10.19 9.61 -27.16
CA ASP A 46 10.28 10.52 -26.01
C ASP A 46 8.91 10.73 -25.34
N ARG A 47 7.83 10.48 -26.07
CA ARG A 47 6.46 10.73 -25.65
C ARG A 47 5.50 9.64 -26.08
N VAL A 48 4.52 9.40 -25.22
CA VAL A 48 3.31 8.63 -25.51
C VAL A 48 2.13 9.60 -25.49
N HIS A 49 1.30 9.55 -26.54
CA HIS A 49 0.07 10.33 -26.65
C HIS A 49 -1.09 9.45 -26.23
N LEU A 50 -1.96 10.00 -25.41
CA LEU A 50 -3.12 9.30 -24.84
C LEU A 50 -4.39 10.11 -25.06
N GLU A 51 -5.51 9.41 -25.03
CA GLU A 51 -6.85 9.96 -25.20
C GLU A 51 -7.77 9.39 -24.12
N PRO A 52 -8.93 10.01 -23.82
CA PRO A 52 -9.93 9.36 -22.98
C PRO A 52 -10.36 8.02 -23.55
N SER A 53 -10.48 7.02 -22.69
CA SER A 53 -11.11 5.75 -23.02
C SER A 53 -12.61 5.96 -23.30
N ASP A 54 -13.17 5.16 -24.20
CA ASP A 54 -14.62 5.10 -24.43
C ASP A 54 -15.34 4.12 -23.48
N GLN A 55 -14.58 3.37 -22.67
CA GLN A 55 -15.10 2.37 -21.73
C GLN A 55 -15.16 2.86 -20.27
N GLY A 56 -14.58 4.04 -19.95
CA GLY A 56 -14.66 4.61 -18.61
C GLY A 56 -13.72 5.80 -18.37
N GLU A 57 -13.55 6.17 -17.10
CA GLU A 57 -12.84 7.38 -16.66
C GLU A 57 -11.32 7.17 -16.54
N TRP A 58 -10.73 6.56 -17.56
CA TRP A 58 -9.29 6.30 -17.67
C TRP A 58 -8.77 6.63 -19.08
N LEU A 59 -7.46 6.54 -19.28
CA LEU A 59 -6.82 6.84 -20.57
C LEU A 59 -6.65 5.59 -21.45
N SER A 60 -6.56 5.81 -22.75
CA SER A 60 -6.17 4.83 -23.75
C SER A 60 -4.93 5.32 -24.51
N LEU A 61 -4.13 4.38 -25.01
CA LEU A 61 -2.98 4.69 -25.83
C LEU A 61 -3.42 5.12 -27.24
N SER A 62 -2.78 6.15 -27.79
CA SER A 62 -3.03 6.63 -29.15
C SER A 62 -1.83 6.39 -30.06
N ARG A 63 -0.66 6.94 -29.71
CA ARG A 63 0.58 6.82 -30.52
C ARG A 63 1.81 7.20 -29.72
N TRP A 64 3.00 6.88 -30.21
CA TRP A 64 4.26 7.44 -29.70
C TRP A 64 4.81 8.52 -30.63
N SER A 65 5.71 9.35 -30.11
CA SER A 65 6.55 10.23 -30.92
C SER A 65 8.00 10.26 -30.44
N ASP A 66 8.92 10.73 -31.30
CA ASP A 66 10.31 11.04 -30.96
C ASP A 66 10.64 12.53 -31.16
N PRO A 67 11.81 13.02 -30.67
CA PRO A 67 12.21 14.42 -30.82
C PRO A 67 12.42 14.86 -32.27
N SER A 68 12.57 13.92 -33.22
CA SER A 68 12.69 14.21 -34.64
C SER A 68 11.35 14.44 -35.33
N GLY A 69 10.24 14.26 -34.61
CA GLY A 69 8.88 14.35 -35.12
C GLY A 69 8.38 13.07 -35.77
N ARG A 70 9.13 11.96 -35.65
CA ARG A 70 8.64 10.65 -36.04
C ARG A 70 7.56 10.23 -35.06
N SER A 71 6.53 9.58 -35.57
CA SER A 71 5.46 9.00 -34.75
C SER A 71 4.99 7.71 -35.36
N GLY A 72 4.46 6.82 -34.54
CA GLY A 72 3.88 5.57 -34.99
C GLY A 72 2.82 5.06 -34.03
N ASP A 73 2.08 4.07 -34.50
CA ASP A 73 1.10 3.36 -33.69
C ASP A 73 1.81 2.47 -32.66
N LEU A 74 1.07 2.04 -31.65
CA LEU A 74 1.56 1.26 -30.50
C LEU A 74 1.16 -0.22 -30.63
N TYR A 75 1.36 -0.80 -31.81
CA TYR A 75 1.14 -2.23 -32.01
C TYR A 75 2.04 -3.06 -31.07
N ASP A 76 1.50 -4.17 -30.57
CA ASP A 76 2.18 -5.12 -29.67
C ASP A 76 2.52 -4.56 -28.26
N ALA A 77 1.93 -3.42 -27.87
CA ALA A 77 2.11 -2.80 -26.56
C ALA A 77 1.02 -3.24 -25.55
N GLU A 78 0.71 -4.55 -25.47
CA GLU A 78 -0.41 -5.08 -24.68
C GLU A 78 -0.34 -4.69 -23.19
N GLU A 79 0.84 -4.82 -22.56
CA GLU A 79 1.03 -4.43 -21.15
C GLU A 79 0.81 -2.93 -20.92
N ALA A 80 1.21 -2.08 -21.87
CA ALA A 80 0.99 -0.64 -21.80
C ALA A 80 -0.48 -0.28 -22.04
N GLU A 81 -1.19 -1.00 -22.92
CA GLU A 81 -2.63 -0.84 -23.11
C GLU A 81 -3.40 -1.19 -21.83
N ASP A 82 -3.06 -2.32 -21.20
CA ASP A 82 -3.64 -2.72 -19.92
C ASP A 82 -3.31 -1.69 -18.82
N ALA A 83 -2.06 -1.24 -18.75
CA ALA A 83 -1.64 -0.23 -17.79
C ALA A 83 -2.34 1.12 -17.97
N ALA A 84 -2.70 1.51 -19.19
CA ALA A 84 -3.42 2.76 -19.45
C ALA A 84 -4.79 2.81 -18.73
N THR A 85 -5.41 1.64 -18.47
CA THR A 85 -6.66 1.53 -17.70
C THR A 85 -6.55 1.97 -16.24
N HIS A 86 -5.32 2.03 -15.72
CA HIS A 86 -5.01 2.53 -14.39
C HIS A 86 -4.69 4.02 -14.36
N LEU A 87 -4.70 4.72 -15.51
CA LEU A 87 -4.48 6.17 -15.56
C LEU A 87 -5.81 6.92 -15.49
N TYR A 88 -6.23 7.30 -14.29
CA TYR A 88 -7.55 7.90 -14.04
C TYR A 88 -7.62 9.38 -14.43
N LEU A 89 -8.60 9.74 -15.26
CA LEU A 89 -8.80 11.11 -15.76
C LEU A 89 -8.84 12.18 -14.64
N PRO A 90 -9.55 11.99 -13.51
CA PRO A 90 -9.63 13.00 -12.46
C PRO A 90 -8.30 13.34 -11.79
N GLN A 91 -7.28 12.49 -11.97
CA GLN A 91 -5.96 12.63 -11.33
C GLN A 91 -4.90 13.19 -12.28
N VAL A 92 -5.27 13.50 -13.53
CA VAL A 92 -4.35 14.06 -14.53
C VAL A 92 -4.40 15.60 -14.50
N GLY A 93 -3.22 16.20 -14.37
CA GLY A 93 -3.05 17.64 -14.33
C GLY A 93 -3.09 18.31 -15.71
N SER A 94 -3.08 19.64 -15.70
CA SER A 94 -2.95 20.46 -16.93
C SER A 94 -1.51 20.93 -17.20
N THR A 95 -0.57 20.49 -16.37
CA THR A 95 0.86 20.80 -16.44
C THR A 95 1.66 19.53 -16.16
N PRO A 96 2.93 19.41 -16.62
CA PRO A 96 3.72 18.19 -16.45
C PRO A 96 3.81 17.66 -15.02
N ASP A 97 3.83 18.53 -14.01
CA ASP A 97 3.88 18.13 -12.59
C ASP A 97 2.56 18.38 -11.85
N GLY A 98 1.46 18.56 -12.58
CA GLY A 98 0.19 19.05 -12.02
C GLY A 98 -0.79 17.97 -11.57
N GLY A 99 -0.40 16.70 -11.61
CA GLY A 99 -1.26 15.56 -11.30
C GLY A 99 -0.50 14.43 -10.61
N ALA A 100 -1.16 13.26 -10.51
CA ALA A 100 -0.63 12.10 -9.81
C ALA A 100 0.72 11.59 -10.35
N VAL A 101 0.93 11.73 -11.66
CA VAL A 101 2.10 11.23 -12.38
C VAL A 101 2.88 12.42 -12.95
N PRO A 102 4.07 12.74 -12.39
CA PRO A 102 4.99 13.67 -13.04
C PRO A 102 5.35 13.19 -14.45
N GLY A 103 5.17 14.06 -15.44
CA GLY A 103 5.36 13.75 -16.84
C GLY A 103 4.08 13.31 -17.57
N LEU A 104 2.92 13.22 -16.90
CA LEU A 104 1.62 12.99 -17.53
C LEU A 104 0.71 14.21 -17.37
N TRP A 105 0.24 14.79 -18.47
CA TRP A 105 -0.67 15.93 -18.41
C TRP A 105 -1.56 16.07 -19.63
N GLN A 106 -2.65 16.83 -19.45
CA GLN A 106 -3.56 17.21 -20.51
C GLN A 106 -2.96 18.33 -21.37
N THR A 107 -2.82 18.09 -22.67
CA THR A 107 -2.33 19.07 -23.64
C THR A 107 -3.45 19.85 -24.32
N GLU A 108 -4.61 19.21 -24.54
CA GLU A 108 -5.77 19.83 -25.18
C GLU A 108 -7.05 19.46 -24.42
N ARG A 109 -8.01 20.39 -24.33
CA ARG A 109 -9.29 20.16 -23.63
C ARG A 109 -10.41 19.66 -24.54
N ARG A 110 -10.36 19.98 -25.85
CA ARG A 110 -11.40 19.63 -26.83
C ARG A 110 -10.81 19.51 -28.24
N PRO A 111 -10.70 18.29 -28.82
CA PRO A 111 -10.86 17.01 -28.13
C PRO A 111 -9.83 16.90 -26.99
N GLU A 112 -10.15 16.11 -25.97
CA GLU A 112 -9.22 15.89 -24.87
C GLU A 112 -8.02 15.10 -25.36
N ARG A 113 -6.81 15.59 -25.05
CA ARG A 113 -5.56 14.92 -25.39
C ARG A 113 -4.58 15.03 -24.25
N TYR A 114 -3.81 13.96 -24.08
CA TYR A 114 -2.87 13.80 -23.00
C TYR A 114 -1.53 13.34 -23.57
N VAL A 115 -0.48 13.67 -22.84
CA VAL A 115 0.87 13.23 -23.17
C VAL A 115 1.56 12.72 -21.92
N LEU A 116 2.34 11.65 -22.08
CA LEU A 116 3.23 11.08 -21.10
C LEU A 116 4.68 11.22 -21.62
N GLU A 117 5.54 11.91 -20.88
CA GLU A 117 6.97 12.03 -21.17
C GLU A 117 7.74 10.85 -20.58
N ILE A 118 8.35 10.07 -21.48
CA ILE A 118 8.95 8.78 -21.15
C ILE A 118 10.13 8.97 -20.19
N ASP A 119 11.05 9.89 -20.47
CA ASP A 119 12.25 10.06 -19.65
C ASP A 119 11.91 10.59 -18.26
N GLN A 120 10.97 11.54 -18.14
CA GLN A 120 10.55 12.05 -16.83
C GLN A 120 9.93 10.93 -15.97
N VAL A 121 9.10 10.08 -16.56
CA VAL A 121 8.50 8.94 -15.86
C VAL A 121 9.55 7.90 -15.47
N LEU A 122 10.45 7.54 -16.38
CA LEU A 122 11.47 6.53 -16.12
C LEU A 122 12.48 7.00 -15.06
N ASP A 123 12.94 8.26 -15.13
CA ASP A 123 13.90 8.83 -14.19
C ASP A 123 13.26 9.10 -12.82
N GLY A 124 11.96 9.41 -12.80
CA GLY A 124 11.21 9.73 -11.59
C GLY A 124 10.59 8.52 -10.88
N TYR A 125 10.59 7.34 -11.49
CA TYR A 125 9.93 6.17 -10.91
C TYR A 125 10.75 5.60 -9.75
N ALA A 126 10.09 5.52 -8.59
CA ALA A 126 10.55 4.76 -7.45
C ALA A 126 9.49 3.72 -7.13
N THR A 127 9.92 2.47 -6.87
CA THR A 127 9.01 1.43 -6.40
C THR A 127 8.30 1.92 -5.13
N PRO A 128 6.96 1.91 -5.09
CA PRO A 128 6.23 2.46 -3.96
C PRO A 128 6.48 1.61 -2.70
N VAL A 129 6.86 2.28 -1.61
CA VAL A 129 6.87 1.66 -0.29
C VAL A 129 5.50 1.86 0.33
N VAL A 130 4.74 0.77 0.44
CA VAL A 130 3.36 0.81 0.96
C VAL A 130 3.35 1.04 2.46
N VAL A 131 4.27 0.42 3.20
CA VAL A 131 4.36 0.50 4.66
C VAL A 131 5.81 0.64 5.09
N GLU A 132 6.11 1.61 5.96
CA GLU A 132 7.38 1.69 6.68
C GLU A 132 7.12 1.50 8.18
N VAL A 133 7.98 0.72 8.83
CA VAL A 133 7.87 0.43 10.26
C VAL A 133 9.22 0.68 10.93
N LEU A 134 9.25 1.55 11.93
CA LEU A 134 10.38 1.77 12.82
C LEU A 134 10.04 1.23 14.20
N THR A 135 10.74 0.17 14.59
CA THR A 135 10.68 -0.39 15.94
C THR A 135 11.90 0.05 16.74
N VAL A 136 11.66 0.75 17.84
CA VAL A 136 12.69 1.13 18.82
C VAL A 136 12.44 0.33 20.08
N ARG A 137 13.37 -0.58 20.40
CA ARG A 137 13.26 -1.45 21.57
C ARG A 137 14.25 -1.04 22.65
N ASP A 138 13.75 -0.80 23.85
CA ASP A 138 14.56 -0.80 25.06
C ASP A 138 14.55 -2.23 25.65
N PRO A 139 15.71 -2.90 25.79
CA PRO A 139 15.77 -4.24 26.40
C PRO A 139 15.16 -4.30 27.81
N ASP A 140 15.19 -3.20 28.54
CA ASP A 140 14.71 -3.08 29.91
C ASP A 140 13.44 -2.19 30.01
N GLY A 141 12.81 -1.86 28.87
CA GLY A 141 11.75 -0.86 28.78
C GLY A 141 10.72 -1.10 27.67
N PRO A 142 9.82 -0.14 27.42
CA PRO A 142 8.77 -0.30 26.41
C PRO A 142 9.35 -0.34 25.00
N THR A 143 8.65 -1.04 24.10
CA THR A 143 8.89 -0.95 22.66
C THR A 143 8.06 0.19 22.09
N ALA A 144 8.68 1.05 21.28
CA ALA A 144 7.98 2.06 20.49
C ALA A 144 7.93 1.63 19.03
N VAL A 145 6.72 1.57 18.45
CA VAL A 145 6.50 1.29 17.04
C VAL A 145 5.99 2.55 16.36
N ASN A 146 6.70 3.00 15.33
CA ASN A 146 6.25 4.07 14.44
C ASN A 146 5.96 3.45 13.07
N LEU A 147 4.84 3.83 12.49
CA LEU A 147 4.28 3.27 11.26
C LEU A 147 3.95 4.43 10.33
N THR A 148 4.31 4.31 9.07
CA THR A 148 3.75 5.11 7.98
C THR A 148 3.14 4.17 6.94
N VAL A 149 2.03 4.60 6.33
CA VAL A 149 1.42 3.94 5.18
C VAL A 149 1.47 4.95 4.04
N LEU A 150 2.18 4.60 2.96
CA LEU A 150 2.40 5.47 1.80
C LEU A 150 2.89 6.88 2.21
N GLY A 151 3.88 6.91 3.11
CA GLY A 151 4.46 8.17 3.64
C GLY A 151 3.57 8.96 4.60
N THR A 152 2.37 8.47 4.93
CA THR A 152 1.44 9.13 5.85
C THR A 152 1.37 8.39 7.19
N VAL A 153 1.37 9.11 8.31
CA VAL A 153 1.14 8.51 9.63
C VAL A 153 -0.35 8.21 9.77
N PRO A 154 -0.78 6.93 9.81
CA PRO A 154 -2.19 6.62 10.00
C PRO A 154 -2.64 7.04 11.41
N PRO A 155 -3.90 7.47 11.57
CA PRO A 155 -4.42 7.83 12.88
C PRO A 155 -4.51 6.59 13.78
N HIS A 156 -4.31 6.78 15.10
CA HIS A 156 -4.22 5.69 16.07
C HIS A 156 -5.41 4.70 16.03
N TRP A 157 -6.64 5.17 15.75
CA TRP A 157 -7.83 4.31 15.68
C TRP A 157 -7.84 3.39 14.45
N ALA A 158 -7.01 3.66 13.44
CA ALA A 158 -6.88 2.86 12.23
C ALA A 158 -5.77 1.80 12.33
N VAL A 159 -5.10 1.70 13.48
CA VAL A 159 -3.94 0.84 13.68
C VAL A 159 -4.20 -0.07 14.87
N SER A 160 -4.02 -1.37 14.67
CA SER A 160 -3.98 -2.37 15.74
C SER A 160 -2.59 -2.97 15.81
N GLU A 161 -1.92 -2.81 16.94
CA GLU A 161 -0.61 -3.39 17.22
C GLU A 161 -0.77 -4.66 18.06
N PHE A 162 -0.09 -5.74 17.65
CA PHE A 162 -0.02 -6.99 18.39
C PHE A 162 1.45 -7.28 18.72
N SER A 163 1.84 -7.05 19.97
CA SER A 163 3.20 -7.34 20.44
C SER A 163 3.25 -8.73 21.07
N VAL A 164 4.19 -9.57 20.65
CA VAL A 164 4.42 -10.90 21.23
C VAL A 164 5.82 -10.92 21.83
N ASP A 165 5.94 -10.46 23.08
CA ASP A 165 7.19 -10.45 23.84
C ASP A 165 6.98 -11.07 25.23
N ALA A 166 7.36 -12.34 25.36
CA ALA A 166 7.35 -13.02 26.65
C ALA A 166 8.58 -12.68 27.51
N GLY A 167 9.51 -11.86 26.99
CA GLY A 167 10.74 -11.46 27.67
C GLY A 167 10.58 -10.37 28.73
N ALA A 168 9.41 -9.72 28.83
CA ALA A 168 9.15 -8.62 29.76
C ALA A 168 8.84 -9.06 31.22
N GLY A 169 9.18 -10.31 31.59
CA GLY A 169 9.03 -10.80 32.97
C GLY A 169 7.57 -10.98 33.43
N HIS A 170 6.69 -11.37 32.51
CA HIS A 170 5.28 -11.59 32.82
C HIS A 170 5.08 -12.82 33.71
N GLU A 171 4.21 -12.69 34.73
CA GLU A 171 3.54 -13.85 35.31
C GLU A 171 2.63 -14.51 34.26
N TRP A 172 2.46 -15.83 34.34
CA TRP A 172 1.66 -16.61 33.39
C TRP A 172 0.25 -16.05 33.18
N GLU A 173 -0.43 -15.61 34.25
CA GLU A 173 -1.77 -15.06 34.16
C GLU A 173 -1.82 -13.79 33.30
N ASN A 174 -0.81 -12.92 33.42
CA ASN A 174 -0.70 -11.70 32.63
C ASN A 174 -0.42 -12.03 31.16
N TRP A 175 0.45 -13.01 30.90
CA TRP A 175 0.72 -13.49 29.55
C TRP A 175 -0.53 -14.08 28.89
N ALA A 176 -1.26 -14.95 29.60
CA ALA A 176 -2.47 -15.58 29.08
C ALA A 176 -3.58 -14.55 28.77
N ALA A 177 -3.74 -13.54 29.62
CA ALA A 177 -4.69 -12.44 29.39
C ALA A 177 -4.32 -11.64 28.13
N HIS A 178 -3.04 -11.26 27.97
CA HIS A 178 -2.55 -10.55 26.78
C HIS A 178 -2.71 -11.37 25.50
N ARG A 179 -2.37 -12.67 25.55
CA ARG A 179 -2.59 -13.64 24.46
C ARG A 179 -4.06 -13.65 24.02
N ASP A 180 -4.99 -13.79 24.97
CA ASP A 180 -6.41 -13.91 24.66
C ASP A 180 -7.02 -12.60 24.16
N GLU A 181 -6.55 -11.44 24.64
CA GLU A 181 -6.90 -10.12 24.10
C GLU A 181 -6.41 -9.97 22.64
N CYS A 182 -5.16 -10.34 22.37
CA CYS A 182 -4.59 -10.34 21.03
C CYS A 182 -5.40 -11.24 20.08
N LEU A 183 -5.73 -12.46 20.50
CA LEU A 183 -6.52 -13.39 19.70
C LEU A 183 -7.97 -12.95 19.52
N THR A 184 -8.55 -12.20 20.45
CA THR A 184 -9.91 -11.65 20.31
C THR A 184 -9.93 -10.51 19.29
N SER A 185 -8.92 -9.64 19.33
CA SER A 185 -8.87 -8.42 18.51
C SER A 185 -8.31 -8.64 17.11
N ALA A 186 -7.58 -9.73 16.86
CA ALA A 186 -6.96 -10.01 15.57
C ALA A 186 -7.97 -10.28 14.45
N SER A 187 -7.69 -9.69 13.28
CA SER A 187 -8.40 -9.99 12.04
C SER A 187 -8.22 -11.45 11.62
N GLU A 188 -9.13 -11.95 10.78
CA GLU A 188 -9.04 -13.31 10.24
C GLU A 188 -7.73 -13.53 9.47
N ALA A 189 -7.24 -12.51 8.76
CA ALA A 189 -5.99 -12.58 8.00
C ALA A 189 -4.74 -12.66 8.88
N LEU A 190 -4.70 -11.94 10.01
CA LEU A 190 -3.54 -11.93 10.91
C LEU A 190 -3.52 -13.12 11.88
N ARG A 191 -4.70 -13.67 12.19
CA ARG A 191 -4.89 -14.70 13.21
C ARG A 191 -3.96 -15.92 13.08
N PRO A 192 -3.70 -16.51 11.89
CA PRO A 192 -2.80 -17.65 11.77
C PRO A 192 -1.37 -17.34 12.21
N ALA A 193 -0.81 -16.22 11.74
CA ALA A 193 0.55 -15.80 12.10
C ALA A 193 0.67 -15.46 13.58
N LEU A 194 -0.39 -14.85 14.15
CA LEU A 194 -0.44 -14.52 15.57
C LEU A 194 -0.49 -15.78 16.45
N LEU A 195 -1.27 -16.80 16.06
CA LEU A 195 -1.32 -18.08 16.77
C LEU A 195 0.04 -18.79 16.75
N GLU A 196 0.73 -18.79 15.62
CA GLU A 196 2.08 -19.35 15.50
C GLU A 196 3.06 -18.65 16.44
N ALA A 197 3.07 -17.32 16.45
CA ALA A 197 3.93 -16.54 17.34
C ALA A 197 3.62 -16.76 18.83
N LEU A 198 2.34 -16.91 19.20
CA LEU A 198 1.92 -17.16 20.58
C LEU A 198 2.15 -18.60 21.04
N ALA A 199 2.31 -19.56 20.13
CA ALA A 199 2.56 -20.96 20.44
C ALA A 199 4.01 -21.25 20.89
N ASP A 200 4.96 -20.39 20.48
CA ASP A 200 6.36 -20.43 20.92
C ASP A 200 6.90 -18.99 21.09
N PRO A 201 6.46 -18.27 22.13
CA PRO A 201 6.73 -16.85 22.22
C PRO A 201 8.21 -16.56 22.52
N PRO A 202 8.82 -15.57 21.85
CA PRO A 202 10.17 -15.13 22.15
C PRO A 202 10.31 -14.75 23.63
N GLY A 203 11.27 -15.36 24.32
CA GLY A 203 11.49 -15.10 25.74
C GLY A 203 10.60 -15.91 26.69
N GLY A 204 9.83 -16.90 26.22
CA GLY A 204 8.91 -17.70 27.04
C GLY A 204 9.52 -18.31 28.32
N LYS A 205 10.84 -18.55 28.36
CA LYS A 205 11.57 -19.00 29.56
C LYS A 205 11.56 -18.00 30.73
N TYR A 206 11.25 -16.73 30.47
CA TYR A 206 11.16 -15.66 31.46
C TYR A 206 9.75 -15.51 32.05
N ILE A 207 8.78 -16.29 31.56
CA ILE A 207 7.43 -16.30 32.13
C ILE A 207 7.41 -17.17 33.38
N GLU A 208 7.08 -16.55 34.50
CA GLU A 208 6.98 -17.21 35.79
C GLU A 208 5.60 -17.85 35.97
N GLY A 209 5.57 -18.96 36.71
CA GLY A 209 4.31 -19.66 37.02
C GLY A 209 3.70 -20.46 35.87
N ARG A 210 4.34 -20.59 34.70
CA ARG A 210 3.77 -21.41 33.59
C ARG A 210 3.57 -22.88 33.97
N ASP A 211 4.44 -23.46 34.78
CA ASP A 211 4.38 -24.86 35.23
C ASP A 211 4.19 -25.87 34.09
N GLU A 212 4.93 -25.67 32.98
CA GLU A 212 4.88 -26.49 31.76
C GLU A 212 3.52 -26.53 31.04
N ARG A 213 2.55 -25.69 31.43
CA ARG A 213 1.26 -25.54 30.72
C ARG A 213 1.46 -25.21 29.23
N PRO A 214 0.65 -25.77 28.32
CA PRO A 214 0.75 -25.42 26.90
C PRO A 214 0.48 -23.93 26.67
N TRP A 215 1.22 -23.32 25.76
CA TRP A 215 1.17 -21.88 25.49
C TRP A 215 -0.20 -21.35 25.06
N LEU A 216 -0.99 -22.20 24.39
CA LEU A 216 -2.34 -21.89 23.91
C LEU A 216 -3.45 -22.47 24.79
N ASP A 217 -3.11 -23.15 25.90
CA ASP A 217 -4.12 -23.82 26.73
C ASP A 217 -5.08 -22.80 27.35
N GLY A 218 -6.37 -23.14 27.37
CA GLY A 218 -7.47 -22.28 27.83
C GLY A 218 -7.91 -21.19 26.85
N SER A 219 -7.25 -20.98 25.71
CA SER A 219 -7.74 -20.03 24.70
C SER A 219 -8.97 -20.61 23.97
N PRO A 220 -10.12 -19.91 23.91
CA PRO A 220 -11.26 -20.37 23.11
C PRO A 220 -10.97 -20.40 21.60
N HIS A 221 -9.78 -19.92 21.21
CA HIS A 221 -9.28 -19.83 19.84
C HIS A 221 -8.11 -20.76 19.54
N ALA A 222 -7.69 -21.59 20.51
CA ALA A 222 -6.77 -22.69 20.22
C ALA A 222 -7.44 -23.61 19.19
N ALA A 223 -6.71 -23.96 18.12
CA ALA A 223 -7.22 -24.89 17.12
C ALA A 223 -7.75 -26.14 17.82
N GLN A 224 -9.05 -26.41 17.70
CA GLN A 224 -9.61 -27.69 18.09
C GLN A 224 -8.92 -28.72 17.20
N GLU A 225 -7.99 -29.50 17.78
CA GLU A 225 -7.45 -30.67 17.11
C GLU A 225 -8.64 -31.54 16.69
N THR A 226 -8.90 -31.59 15.39
CA THR A 226 -9.82 -32.55 14.79
C THR A 226 -9.27 -33.94 15.08
N ARG A 227 -9.87 -34.60 16.07
CA ARG A 227 -9.71 -36.05 16.29
C ARG A 227 -10.47 -36.85 15.25
#